data_AF-A0A2V9YCS3-F1
#
_entry.id   AF-A0A2V9YCS3-F1
#
_cell.length_a   1.000
_cell.length_b   1.000
_cell.length_c   1.000
_cell.angle_alpha   90.00
_cell.angle_beta   90.00
_cell.angle_gamma   90.00
#
_symmetry.space_group_name_H-M   'P 1'
#
loop_
_entity.id
_entity.type
_entity.pdbx_description
1 polymer ?
#
loop_
_entity_poly.entity_id
_entity_poly.type
_entity_poly.pdbx_seq_one_letter_code
_entity_poly.pdbx_strand_id
1 'polypeptide(L)'
;MRRTLLLPLISIVLACSPGSQAQEPSSTLKKVGEFDLPGPHGKRFDYLTIDSEDHYLISAHLAAGQTYVIDLRTNKVVATVADTPGAEGVEYVSELKKFYTSNAGDNTIGVRGLETNESDQKAADRTQARWKRLRCALPQTVRL
;
A
#
# COMPACT_ATOMS: atom_id res chain seq x y z
N MET A 1 -83.75 -25.12 -27.60
CA MET A 1 -83.43 -24.53 -26.27
C MET A 1 -81.97 -24.79 -25.96
N ARG A 2 -81.08 -23.81 -26.15
CA ARG A 2 -79.65 -23.90 -25.80
C ARG A 2 -79.39 -22.95 -24.64
N ARG A 3 -78.98 -23.49 -23.48
CA ARG A 3 -78.64 -22.74 -22.26
C ARG A 3 -77.19 -22.28 -22.35
N THR A 4 -76.97 -20.98 -22.50
CA THR A 4 -75.65 -20.35 -22.43
C THR A 4 -75.29 -20.16 -20.95
N LEU A 5 -74.24 -20.85 -20.48
CA LEU A 5 -73.65 -20.63 -19.16
C LEU A 5 -72.67 -19.46 -19.23
N LEU A 6 -72.96 -18.36 -18.52
CA LEU A 6 -72.04 -17.26 -18.27
C LEU A 6 -71.14 -17.62 -17.07
N LEU A 7 -69.83 -17.71 -17.28
CA LEU A 7 -68.83 -17.71 -16.20
C LEU A 7 -68.39 -16.27 -15.92
N PRO A 8 -68.26 -15.85 -14.64
CA PRO A 8 -67.76 -14.52 -14.33
C PRO A 8 -66.24 -14.46 -14.52
N LEU A 9 -65.77 -13.47 -15.28
CA LEU A 9 -64.36 -13.07 -15.30
C LEU A 9 -63.97 -12.52 -13.92
N ILE A 10 -63.05 -13.21 -13.24
CA ILE A 10 -62.37 -12.67 -12.06
C ILE A 10 -61.20 -11.82 -12.56
N SER A 11 -61.34 -10.50 -12.50
CA SER A 11 -60.24 -9.56 -12.74
C SER A 11 -59.34 -9.52 -11.51
N ILE A 12 -58.16 -10.13 -11.62
CA ILE A 12 -57.06 -10.00 -10.65
C ILE A 12 -56.45 -8.61 -10.82
N VAL A 13 -56.66 -7.72 -9.84
CA VAL A 13 -55.99 -6.42 -9.78
C VAL A 13 -54.59 -6.66 -9.20
N LEU A 14 -53.59 -6.62 -10.07
CA LEU A 14 -52.17 -6.70 -9.69
C LEU A 14 -51.75 -5.35 -9.09
N ALA A 15 -51.71 -5.27 -7.76
CA ALA A 15 -51.24 -4.10 -7.03
C ALA A 15 -49.74 -3.91 -7.30
N CYS A 16 -49.39 -2.92 -8.12
CA CYS A 16 -48.02 -2.50 -8.36
C CYS A 16 -47.54 -1.73 -7.13
N SER A 17 -46.83 -2.40 -6.21
CA SER A 17 -46.12 -1.71 -5.15
C SER A 17 -45.02 -0.84 -5.79
N PRO A 18 -44.86 0.44 -5.41
CA PRO A 18 -43.72 1.23 -5.86
C PRO A 18 -42.45 0.52 -5.39
N GLY A 19 -41.66 0.05 -6.35
CA GLY A 19 -40.36 -0.55 -6.08
C GLY A 19 -39.52 0.45 -5.29
N SER A 20 -39.03 0.03 -4.13
CA SER A 20 -38.02 0.77 -3.39
C SER A 20 -36.81 0.90 -4.31
N GLN A 21 -36.57 2.09 -4.87
CA GLN A 21 -35.32 2.37 -5.57
C GLN A 21 -34.22 2.31 -4.52
N ALA A 22 -33.44 1.23 -4.56
CA ALA A 22 -32.19 1.16 -3.83
C ALA A 22 -31.31 2.32 -4.30
N GLN A 23 -30.89 3.17 -3.37
CA GLN A 23 -29.94 4.23 -3.63
C GLN A 23 -28.60 3.57 -3.97
N GLU A 24 -28.18 3.68 -5.24
CA GLU A 24 -26.86 3.25 -5.67
C GLU A 24 -25.79 3.93 -4.81
N PRO A 25 -24.75 3.21 -4.35
CA PRO A 25 -23.74 3.77 -3.46
C PRO A 25 -23.02 4.92 -4.17
N SER A 26 -23.28 6.16 -3.74
CA SER A 26 -22.57 7.32 -4.23
C SER A 26 -21.16 7.33 -3.62
N SER A 27 -20.15 6.88 -4.38
CA SER A 27 -18.76 7.00 -3.95
C SER A 27 -18.38 8.47 -3.87
N THR A 28 -18.07 8.95 -2.67
CA THR A 28 -17.53 10.29 -2.43
C THR A 28 -16.08 10.42 -2.89
N LEU A 29 -15.35 9.30 -2.98
CA LEU A 29 -13.97 9.24 -3.44
C LEU A 29 -13.91 9.00 -4.94
N LYS A 30 -13.01 9.72 -5.61
CA LYS A 30 -12.66 9.52 -7.02
C LYS A 30 -11.28 8.90 -7.09
N LYS A 31 -11.14 7.80 -7.84
CA LYS A 31 -9.84 7.21 -8.15
C LYS A 31 -9.07 8.18 -9.06
N VAL A 32 -7.92 8.64 -8.60
CA VAL A 32 -7.06 9.59 -9.33
C VAL A 32 -5.84 8.95 -9.97
N GLY A 33 -5.52 7.71 -9.57
CA GLY A 33 -4.38 6.96 -10.06
C GLY A 33 -4.38 5.53 -9.55
N GLU A 34 -3.51 4.71 -10.13
CA GLU A 34 -3.21 3.35 -9.74
C GLU A 34 -1.79 3.03 -10.18
N PHE A 35 -1.11 2.19 -9.42
CA PHE A 35 0.26 1.78 -9.68
C PHE A 35 0.34 0.26 -9.62
N ASP A 36 0.88 -0.35 -10.68
CA ASP A 36 1.25 -1.76 -10.64
C ASP A 36 2.57 -1.90 -9.86
N LEU A 37 2.55 -2.74 -8.82
CA LEU A 37 3.72 -3.01 -8.00
C LEU A 37 4.31 -4.37 -8.38
N PRO A 38 5.62 -4.46 -8.69
CA PRO A 38 6.23 -5.67 -9.26
C PRO A 38 6.42 -6.82 -8.24
N GLY A 39 6.07 -6.62 -6.97
CA GLY A 39 6.27 -7.62 -5.92
C GLY A 39 5.19 -8.69 -5.83
N PRO A 40 5.37 -9.66 -4.92
CA PRO A 40 4.46 -10.79 -4.77
C PRO A 40 3.05 -10.33 -4.36
N HIS A 41 2.04 -10.86 -5.04
CA HIS A 41 0.64 -10.60 -4.69
C HIS A 41 0.23 -11.24 -3.36
N GLY A 42 -0.82 -10.71 -2.73
CA GLY A 42 -1.42 -11.27 -1.51
C GLY A 42 -0.56 -11.12 -0.25
N LYS A 43 0.52 -10.35 -0.32
CA LYS A 43 1.34 -9.99 0.84
C LYS A 43 0.85 -8.68 1.44
N ARG A 44 0.94 -8.59 2.77
CA ARG A 44 0.48 -7.43 3.54
C ARG A 44 1.41 -6.24 3.32
N PHE A 45 0.80 -5.09 3.05
CA PHE A 45 1.40 -3.76 3.12
C PHE A 45 1.19 -3.17 4.52
N ASP A 46 2.03 -2.21 4.89
CA ASP A 46 1.84 -1.43 6.11
C ASP A 46 1.84 0.07 5.78
N TYR A 47 2.79 0.86 6.27
CA TYR A 47 2.81 2.31 6.04
C TYR A 47 3.19 2.72 4.62
N LEU A 48 2.72 3.92 4.26
CA LEU A 48 3.23 4.70 3.14
C LEU A 48 3.37 6.15 3.58
N THR A 49 4.24 6.89 2.88
CA THR A 49 4.38 8.34 3.02
C THR A 49 4.40 8.97 1.63
N ILE A 50 3.98 10.24 1.55
CA ILE A 50 4.06 11.06 0.34
C ILE A 50 4.82 12.32 0.71
N ASP A 51 5.83 12.64 -0.08
CA ASP A 51 6.46 13.94 -0.07
C ASP A 51 5.96 14.78 -1.24
N SER A 52 5.46 15.98 -0.92
CA SER A 52 4.84 16.87 -1.91
C SER A 52 5.87 17.74 -2.64
N GLU A 53 7.07 17.91 -2.10
CA GLU A 53 8.13 18.74 -2.68
C GLU A 53 8.85 18.00 -3.82
N ASP A 54 9.29 16.77 -3.56
CA ASP A 54 9.98 15.91 -4.52
C ASP A 54 9.04 14.98 -5.29
N HIS A 55 7.77 14.94 -4.90
CA HIS A 55 6.71 14.14 -5.52
C HIS A 55 6.98 12.62 -5.49
N TYR A 56 7.50 12.12 -4.37
CA TYR A 56 7.66 10.68 -4.16
C TYR A 56 6.59 10.12 -3.23
N LEU A 57 6.08 8.94 -3.57
CA LEU A 57 5.35 8.06 -2.65
C LEU A 57 6.27 6.89 -2.31
N ILE A 58 6.49 6.67 -1.02
CA ILE A 58 7.25 5.53 -0.51
C ILE A 58 6.29 4.58 0.21
N SER A 59 6.27 3.31 -0.17
CA SER A 59 5.32 2.33 0.39
C SER A 59 6.03 1.08 0.90
N ALA A 60 5.77 0.71 2.15
CA ALA A 60 6.30 -0.48 2.80
C ALA A 60 5.45 -1.71 2.48
N HIS A 61 6.06 -2.71 1.84
CA HIS A 61 5.44 -4.00 1.55
C HIS A 61 5.88 -5.02 2.61
N LEU A 62 5.40 -4.83 3.83
CA LEU A 62 5.83 -5.51 5.06
C LEU A 62 6.11 -7.01 4.88
N ALA A 63 5.12 -7.77 4.43
CA ALA A 63 5.23 -9.23 4.35
C ALA A 63 6.00 -9.74 3.11
N ALA A 64 6.38 -8.83 2.21
CA ALA A 64 7.31 -9.11 1.12
C ALA A 64 8.74 -8.68 1.45
N GLY A 65 8.97 -7.95 2.54
CA GLY A 65 10.30 -7.51 2.97
C GLY A 65 10.95 -6.51 2.01
N GLN A 66 10.15 -5.69 1.33
CA GLN A 66 10.61 -4.69 0.37
C GLN A 66 9.82 -3.38 0.48
N THR A 67 10.40 -2.31 -0.05
CA THR A 67 9.82 -0.97 -0.07
C THR A 67 9.83 -0.41 -1.49
N TYR A 68 8.74 0.21 -1.93
CA TYR A 68 8.66 0.82 -3.25
C TYR A 68 8.88 2.32 -3.18
N VAL A 69 9.53 2.86 -4.22
CA VAL A 69 9.66 4.30 -4.47
C VAL A 69 8.92 4.58 -5.76
N ILE A 70 7.92 5.46 -5.70
CA ILE A 70 7.04 5.79 -6.82
C ILE A 70 7.17 7.29 -7.09
N ASP A 71 7.52 7.65 -8.32
CA ASP A 71 7.47 9.04 -8.78
C ASP A 71 6.02 9.38 -9.17
N LEU A 72 5.41 10.31 -8.44
CA LEU A 72 4.02 10.73 -8.62
C LEU A 72 3.82 11.70 -9.80
N ARG A 73 4.88 12.26 -10.38
CA ARG A 73 4.80 13.10 -11.58
C ARG A 73 4.58 12.24 -12.82
N THR A 74 5.23 11.07 -12.83
CA THR A 74 5.18 10.11 -13.95
C THR A 74 4.28 8.90 -13.68
N ASN A 75 3.84 8.74 -12.43
CA ASN A 75 3.12 7.57 -11.92
C ASN A 75 3.86 6.25 -12.15
N LYS A 76 5.17 6.23 -11.92
CA LYS A 76 6.01 5.04 -12.14
C LYS A 76 6.72 4.61 -10.87
N VAL A 77 6.80 3.30 -10.66
CA VAL A 77 7.74 2.72 -9.69
C VAL A 77 9.15 2.95 -10.22
N VAL A 78 9.92 3.80 -9.54
CA VAL A 78 11.30 4.13 -9.93
C VAL A 78 12.33 3.27 -9.20
N ALA A 79 11.96 2.69 -8.06
CA ALA A 79 12.78 1.69 -7.38
C ALA A 79 11.93 0.68 -6.59
N THR A 80 12.43 -0.56 -6.52
CA THR A 80 12.01 -1.55 -5.52
C THR A 80 13.22 -1.84 -4.66
N VAL A 81 13.16 -1.44 -3.39
CA VAL A 81 14.24 -1.59 -2.43
C VAL A 81 14.00 -2.86 -1.63
N ALA A 82 14.87 -3.84 -1.83
CA ALA A 82 14.91 -5.06 -1.04
C ALA A 82 15.56 -4.84 0.35
N ASP A 83 15.60 -5.90 1.15
CA ASP A 83 16.23 -5.93 2.47
C ASP A 83 15.60 -4.92 3.47
N THR A 84 14.28 -4.78 3.43
CA THR A 84 13.49 -4.08 4.45
C THR A 84 12.56 -5.05 5.17
N PRO A 85 13.12 -6.05 5.91
CA PRO A 85 12.35 -7.16 6.45
C PRO A 85 11.34 -6.67 7.49
N GLY A 86 10.05 -6.88 7.21
CA GLY A 86 8.98 -6.45 8.10
C GLY A 86 8.96 -4.93 8.32
N ALA A 87 9.20 -4.14 7.27
CA ALA A 87 9.07 -2.69 7.37
C ALA A 87 7.63 -2.30 7.74
N GLU A 88 7.47 -1.69 8.90
CA GLU A 88 6.17 -1.25 9.44
C GLU A 88 5.99 0.26 9.33
N GLY A 89 7.08 1.04 9.41
CA GLY A 89 7.09 2.49 9.23
C GLY A 89 8.02 2.91 8.10
N VAL A 90 7.68 4.02 7.43
CA VAL A 90 8.51 4.64 6.40
C VAL A 90 8.37 6.16 6.44
N GLU A 91 9.49 6.87 6.29
CA GLU A 91 9.50 8.33 6.20
C GLU A 91 10.58 8.81 5.22
N TYR A 92 10.26 9.80 4.38
CA TYR A 92 11.19 10.44 3.45
C TYR A 92 11.54 11.85 3.93
N VAL A 93 12.81 12.22 3.82
CA VAL A 93 13.32 13.53 4.23
C VAL A 93 13.92 14.23 3.01
N SER A 94 13.18 15.21 2.48
CA SER A 94 13.48 15.89 1.21
C SER A 94 14.81 16.64 1.22
N GLU A 95 15.18 17.26 2.35
CA GLU A 95 16.48 17.92 2.51
C GLU A 95 17.67 16.95 2.37
N LEU A 96 17.49 15.71 2.82
CA LEU A 96 18.53 14.68 2.81
C LEU A 96 18.47 13.77 1.58
N LYS A 97 17.38 13.86 0.79
CA LYS A 97 17.08 12.97 -0.33
C LYS A 97 17.16 11.49 0.06
N LYS A 98 16.69 11.18 1.27
CA LYS A 98 16.78 9.86 1.89
C LYS A 98 15.44 9.45 2.49
N PHE A 99 15.14 8.16 2.45
CA PHE A 99 14.08 7.58 3.25
C PHE A 99 14.61 6.59 4.29
N TYR A 100 13.82 6.43 5.34
CA TYR A 100 14.10 5.61 6.50
C TYR A 100 12.97 4.60 6.68
N THR A 101 13.29 3.39 7.14
CA THR A 101 12.29 2.36 7.46
C THR A 101 12.51 1.78 8.86
N SER A 102 11.43 1.47 9.57
CA SER A 102 11.52 0.64 10.79
C SER A 102 11.29 -0.83 10.45
N ASN A 103 12.38 -1.61 10.44
CA ASN A 103 12.36 -3.01 10.04
C ASN A 103 12.18 -3.91 11.28
N ALA A 104 10.94 -4.32 11.55
CA ALA A 104 10.62 -5.19 12.68
C ALA A 104 11.17 -6.61 12.52
N GLY A 105 11.37 -7.07 11.28
CA GLY A 105 11.87 -8.41 11.00
C GLY A 105 13.31 -8.65 11.44
N ASP A 106 14.12 -7.59 11.58
CA ASP A 106 15.51 -7.70 12.02
C ASP A 106 15.95 -6.66 13.07
N ASN A 107 15.00 -5.90 13.62
CA ASN A 107 15.20 -4.85 14.62
C ASN A 107 16.20 -3.77 14.15
N THR A 108 15.98 -3.22 12.95
CA THR A 108 16.85 -2.16 12.40
C THR A 108 16.08 -0.95 11.89
N ILE A 109 16.83 0.14 11.69
CA ILE A 109 16.42 1.23 10.84
C ILE A 109 17.12 1.08 9.49
N GLY A 110 16.33 0.98 8.41
CA GLY A 110 16.84 1.08 7.04
C GLY A 110 17.11 2.54 6.68
N VAL A 111 18.17 2.80 5.91
CA VAL A 111 18.47 4.13 5.35
C VAL A 111 18.80 3.96 3.87
N ARG A 112 18.16 4.75 3.01
CA ARG A 112 18.32 4.69 1.56
C ARG A 112 18.29 6.08 0.95
N GLY A 113 19.31 6.42 0.15
CA GLY A 113 19.33 7.64 -0.65
C GLY A 113 18.61 7.42 -1.98
N LEU A 114 17.91 8.45 -2.46
CA LEU A 114 17.28 8.47 -3.79
C LEU A 114 18.15 9.18 -4.84
N GLU A 115 19.16 9.94 -4.40
CA GLU A 115 20.18 10.49 -5.27
C GLU A 115 21.43 9.60 -5.25
N THR A 116 21.96 9.27 -6.43
CA THR A 116 23.15 8.42 -6.55
C THR A 116 24.40 9.24 -6.27
N ASN A 117 24.70 9.45 -5.00
CA ASN A 117 26.02 9.90 -4.58
C ASN A 117 26.78 8.67 -4.03
N GLU A 118 27.87 8.28 -4.69
CA GLU A 118 28.67 7.10 -4.31
C GLU A 118 29.12 7.14 -2.84
N SER A 119 29.37 8.35 -2.32
CA SER A 119 29.71 8.60 -0.91
C SER A 119 28.57 8.26 0.05
N ASP A 120 27.33 8.60 -0.29
CA ASP A 120 26.13 8.34 0.52
C ASP A 120 25.81 6.85 0.54
N GLN A 121 25.91 6.18 -0.61
CA GLN A 121 25.72 4.74 -0.70
C GLN A 121 26.73 4.00 0.17
N LYS A 122 28.01 4.37 0.09
CA LYS A 122 29.08 3.78 0.91
C LYS A 122 28.89 4.05 2.40
N ALA A 123 28.34 5.21 2.78
CA ALA A 123 28.05 5.53 4.17
C ALA A 123 26.86 4.72 4.73
N ALA A 124 25.80 4.54 3.94
CA ALA A 124 24.68 3.68 4.28
C ALA A 124 25.13 2.22 4.44
N ASP A 125 25.93 1.72 3.49
CA ASP A 125 26.45 0.35 3.52
C ASP A 125 27.38 0.11 4.71
N ARG A 126 28.26 1.07 5.04
CA ARG A 126 29.10 0.99 6.25
C ARG A 126 28.26 0.95 7.52
N THR A 127 27.21 1.77 7.59
CA THR A 127 26.31 1.83 8.75
C THR A 127 25.57 0.49 8.89
N GLN A 128 24.99 -0.02 7.81
CA GLN A 128 24.32 -1.32 7.75
C GLN A 128 25.27 -2.47 8.15
N ALA A 129 26.49 -2.49 7.61
CA ALA A 129 27.50 -3.50 7.91
C ALA A 129 27.96 -3.43 9.38
N ARG A 130 28.14 -2.23 9.92
CA ARG A 130 28.46 -2.02 11.35
C ARG A 130 27.33 -2.54 12.23
N TRP A 131 26.07 -2.26 11.92
CA TRP A 131 24.91 -2.79 12.65
C TRP A 131 24.82 -4.31 12.59
N LYS A 132 25.10 -4.93 11.43
CA LYS A 132 25.17 -6.40 11.31
C LYS A 132 26.28 -6.98 12.19
N ARG A 133 27.49 -6.38 12.18
CA ARG A 133 28.60 -6.84 13.03
C ARG A 133 28.32 -6.68 14.52
N LEU A 134 27.77 -5.55 14.94
CA LEU A 134 27.42 -5.29 16.35
C LEU A 134 26.34 -6.26 16.84
N ARG A 135 25.35 -6.61 16.01
CA ARG A 135 24.35 -7.64 16.33
C ARG A 135 24.97 -9.01 16.58
N CYS A 136 25.94 -9.44 15.79
CA CYS A 136 26.65 -10.70 16.05
C CYS A 136 27.46 -10.67 17.36
N ALA A 137 27.82 -9.48 17.86
CA ALA A 137 28.65 -9.31 19.05
C ALA A 137 27.87 -9.04 20.34
N LEU A 138 26.56 -8.74 20.26
CA LEU A 138 25.73 -8.47 21.43
C LEU A 138 24.99 -9.73 21.90
N PRO A 139 24.99 -10.04 23.22
CA PRO A 139 24.11 -11.08 23.75
C PRO A 139 22.65 -10.71 23.47
N GLN A 140 21.83 -11.68 23.06
CA GLN A 140 20.44 -11.51 22.60
C GLN A 140 19.45 -10.97 23.67
N THR A 141 19.95 -10.52 24.82
CA THR A 141 19.16 -10.25 26.03
C THR A 141 18.65 -8.81 26.13
N VAL A 142 19.03 -7.91 25.22
CA VAL A 142 18.44 -6.56 25.14
C VAL A 142 17.56 -6.50 23.90
N ARG A 143 16.34 -7.03 24.04
CA ARG A 143 15.21 -6.64 23.20
C ARG A 143 14.48 -5.52 23.95
N LEU A 144 14.25 -4.38 23.28
CA LEU A 144 13.22 -3.44 23.69
C LEU A 144 11.84 -4.13 23.62
#